data_AF-A0AAN4ZQE2-F1
#
_entry.id   AF-A0AAN4ZQE2-F1
#
_cell.length_a   1.000
_cell.length_b   1.000
_cell.length_c   1.000
_cell.angle_alpha   90.00
_cell.angle_beta   90.00
_cell.angle_gamma   90.00
#
_symmetry.space_group_name_H-M   'P 1'
#
loop_
_entity.id
_entity.type
_entity.pdbx_description
1 polymer ?
#
loop_
_entity_poly.entity_id
_entity_poly.type
_entity_poly.pdbx_seq_one_letter_code
_entity_poly.pdbx_strand_id
1 'polypeptide(L)'
;MKRVFSEFKEFILAGDVLDLAVGVVIGSAFTAIVNQVVEGLITPLVGWLVAAITGTKDLESSLSVLDWSPRAGVTFQFGDVVSAIITFIITGFILFLIVKTANKANLTQQEEAAPTAEEYLAEIRDLMRQEQGLPVESDEDNQVEETEETDKKTDSEDTQE
;
A
#
# COMPACT_ATOMS: atom_id res chain seq x y z
N MET A 1 8.37 -1.54 -41.33
CA MET A 1 8.94 -1.96 -40.03
C MET A 1 9.64 -0.84 -39.24
N LYS A 2 10.28 0.16 -39.88
CA LYS A 2 10.91 1.30 -39.14
C LYS A 2 9.90 2.26 -38.47
N ARG A 3 8.69 2.43 -39.01
CA ARG A 3 7.64 3.31 -38.44
C ARG A 3 7.15 2.83 -37.08
N VAL A 4 6.74 1.57 -36.98
CA VAL A 4 6.27 0.96 -35.72
C VAL A 4 7.32 1.01 -34.60
N PHE A 5 8.62 0.93 -34.92
CA PHE A 5 9.69 1.05 -33.92
C PHE A 5 9.89 2.50 -33.43
N SER A 6 9.64 3.48 -34.30
CA SER A 6 9.64 4.91 -33.93
C SER A 6 8.44 5.23 -33.04
N GLU A 7 7.26 4.79 -33.46
CA GLU A 7 5.99 4.97 -32.74
C GLU A 7 6.02 4.26 -31.38
N PHE A 8 6.63 3.07 -31.31
CA PHE A 8 6.83 2.35 -30.05
C PHE A 8 7.83 3.07 -29.13
N LYS A 9 8.91 3.64 -29.69
CA LYS A 9 9.86 4.44 -28.91
C LYS A 9 9.19 5.69 -28.35
N GLU A 10 8.40 6.40 -29.16
CA GLU A 10 7.62 7.57 -28.71
C GLU A 10 6.58 7.20 -27.65
N PHE A 11 5.96 6.01 -27.77
CA PHE A 11 5.01 5.50 -26.78
C PHE A 11 5.68 5.15 -25.43
N ILE A 12 6.82 4.47 -25.43
CA ILE A 12 7.53 4.11 -24.19
C ILE A 12 8.19 5.33 -23.53
N LEU A 13 8.56 6.34 -24.32
CA LEU A 13 9.08 7.60 -23.80
C LEU A 13 7.98 8.55 -23.28
N ALA A 14 6.70 8.18 -23.41
CA ALA A 14 5.65 8.88 -22.70
C ALA A 14 5.82 8.64 -21.19
N GLY A 15 6.02 9.72 -20.43
CA GLY A 15 6.31 9.67 -18.99
C GLY A 15 5.31 8.82 -18.21
N ASP A 16 4.01 8.99 -18.50
CA ASP A 16 2.92 8.25 -17.85
C ASP A 16 3.05 6.71 -17.96
N VAL A 17 3.58 6.20 -19.08
CA VAL A 17 3.75 4.75 -19.31
C VAL A 17 5.06 4.27 -18.69
N LEU A 18 6.11 5.08 -18.76
CA LEU A 18 7.42 4.75 -18.22
C LEU A 18 7.36 4.64 -16.69
N ASP A 19 6.73 5.61 -16.02
CA ASP A 19 6.62 5.64 -14.56
C ASP A 19 5.74 4.49 -14.05
N LEU A 20 4.65 4.18 -14.75
CA LEU A 20 3.83 3.01 -14.46
C LEU A 20 4.64 1.71 -14.63
N ALA A 21 5.41 1.58 -15.72
CA ALA A 21 6.22 0.39 -15.98
C ALA A 21 7.31 0.20 -14.91
N VAL A 22 7.99 1.27 -14.51
CA VAL A 22 9.01 1.24 -13.46
C VAL A 22 8.38 0.86 -12.11
N GLY A 23 7.23 1.44 -11.76
CA GLY A 23 6.50 1.11 -10.54
C GLY A 23 6.12 -0.37 -10.44
N VAL A 24 5.61 -0.95 -11.54
CA VAL A 24 5.25 -2.38 -11.58
C VAL A 24 6.48 -3.29 -11.46
N VAL A 25 7.58 -2.96 -12.15
CA VAL A 25 8.82 -3.76 -12.08
C VAL A 25 9.42 -3.73 -10.69
N ILE A 26 9.55 -2.54 -10.08
CA ILE A 26 10.07 -2.39 -8.73
C ILE A 26 9.15 -3.07 -7.71
N GLY A 27 7.83 -2.91 -7.84
CA GLY A 27 6.85 -3.56 -6.97
C GLY A 27 6.94 -5.09 -7.02
N SER A 28 7.12 -5.67 -8.21
CA SER A 28 7.28 -7.12 -8.38
C SER A 28 8.58 -7.64 -7.76
N ALA A 29 9.69 -6.95 -7.95
CA ALA A 29 10.99 -7.31 -7.38
C ALA A 29 10.99 -7.19 -5.86
N PHE A 30 10.38 -6.13 -5.33
CA PHE A 30 10.25 -5.92 -3.89
C PHE A 30 9.39 -7.00 -3.23
N THR A 31 8.26 -7.37 -3.84
CA THR A 31 7.42 -8.48 -3.38
C THR A 31 8.21 -9.79 -3.34
N ALA A 32 9.05 -10.06 -4.33
CA ALA A 32 9.90 -11.26 -4.35
C ALA A 32 10.92 -11.29 -3.20
N ILE A 33 11.54 -10.14 -2.86
CA ILE A 33 12.46 -10.03 -1.72
C ILE A 33 11.73 -10.33 -0.41
N VAL A 34 10.55 -9.73 -0.23
CA VAL A 34 9.74 -9.95 0.97
C VAL A 34 9.35 -11.43 1.09
N ASN A 35 8.87 -12.06 0.02
CA ASN A 35 8.54 -13.47 0.01
C ASN A 35 9.76 -14.34 0.37
N GLN A 36 10.94 -14.04 -0.19
CA GLN A 36 12.16 -14.78 0.10
C GLN A 36 12.57 -14.67 1.58
N VAL A 37 12.38 -13.52 2.21
CA VAL A 37 12.64 -13.33 3.64
C VAL A 37 11.64 -14.12 4.49
N VAL A 38 10.37 -14.10 4.11
CA VAL A 38 9.32 -14.82 4.82
C VAL A 38 9.53 -16.32 4.71
N GLU A 39 9.63 -16.85 3.49
CA GLU A 39 9.85 -18.27 3.24
C GLU A 39 11.20 -18.76 3.77
N GLY A 40 12.26 -17.96 3.62
CA GLY A 40 13.62 -18.36 3.95
C GLY A 40 14.00 -18.21 5.42
N LEU A 41 13.40 -17.27 6.16
CA LEU A 41 13.75 -17.01 7.56
C LEU A 41 12.56 -17.22 8.49
N ILE A 42 11.39 -16.66 8.15
CA ILE A 42 10.27 -16.63 9.08
C ILE A 42 9.57 -17.99 9.16
N THR A 43 9.21 -18.59 8.03
CA THR A 43 8.57 -19.91 8.00
C THR A 43 9.37 -20.98 8.77
N PRO A 44 10.70 -21.13 8.60
CA PRO A 44 11.47 -22.08 9.40
C PRO A 44 11.58 -21.67 10.89
N LEU A 45 11.63 -20.37 11.21
CA LEU A 45 11.63 -19.90 12.61
C LEU A 45 10.30 -20.22 13.32
N VAL A 46 9.17 -19.96 12.65
CA VAL A 46 7.84 -20.26 13.16
C VAL A 46 7.66 -21.77 13.28
N GLY A 47 8.09 -22.53 12.27
CA GLY A 47 8.08 -24.00 12.32
C GLY A 47 8.90 -24.55 13.47
N TRP A 48 10.09 -24.03 13.70
CA TRP A 48 10.93 -24.41 14.84
C TRP A 48 10.29 -24.07 16.19
N LEU A 49 9.69 -22.88 16.31
CA LEU A 49 9.02 -22.47 17.55
C LEU A 49 7.81 -23.36 17.83
N VAL A 50 6.99 -23.67 16.82
CA VAL A 50 5.87 -24.60 16.97
C VAL A 50 6.39 -25.99 17.34
N ALA A 51 7.46 -26.46 16.70
CA ALA A 51 8.09 -27.74 17.03
C ALA A 51 8.62 -27.82 18.46
N ALA A 52 9.15 -26.71 18.99
CA ALA A 52 9.58 -26.63 20.39
C ALA A 52 8.41 -26.70 21.38
N ILE A 53 7.23 -26.20 21.01
CA ILE A 53 6.04 -26.15 21.87
C ILE A 53 5.21 -27.44 21.79
N THR A 54 5.15 -28.08 20.61
CA THR A 54 4.32 -29.28 20.34
C THR A 54 5.11 -30.59 20.22
N GLY A 55 6.44 -30.53 20.16
CA GLY A 55 7.32 -31.71 20.03
C GLY A 55 7.37 -32.33 18.63
N THR A 56 6.64 -31.76 17.66
CA THR A 56 6.56 -32.20 16.27
C THR A 56 7.41 -31.31 15.37
N LYS A 57 8.34 -31.89 14.60
CA LYS A 57 9.44 -31.17 13.91
C LYS A 57 9.02 -30.04 12.95
N ASP A 58 7.77 -30.05 12.45
CA ASP A 58 7.36 -29.18 11.36
C ASP A 58 6.00 -28.52 11.60
N LEU A 59 5.83 -27.29 11.11
CA LEU A 59 4.55 -26.57 11.12
C LEU A 59 3.48 -27.35 10.34
N GLU A 60 3.88 -27.96 9.20
CA GLU A 60 3.05 -28.93 8.48
C GLU A 60 2.63 -30.07 9.41
N SER A 61 3.56 -30.78 10.05
CA SER A 61 3.22 -31.95 10.88
C SER A 61 2.30 -31.66 12.08
N SER A 62 2.38 -30.46 12.68
CA SER A 62 1.46 -30.05 13.75
C SER A 62 0.07 -29.66 13.23
N LEU A 63 0.00 -29.17 11.99
CA LEU A 63 -1.24 -28.69 11.37
C LEU A 63 -1.90 -29.76 10.48
N SER A 64 -1.17 -30.79 10.05
CA SER A 64 -1.69 -31.99 9.37
C SER A 64 -2.63 -32.82 10.26
N VAL A 65 -2.57 -32.62 11.58
CA VAL A 65 -3.54 -33.22 12.52
C VAL A 65 -4.95 -32.65 12.30
N LEU A 66 -5.06 -31.45 11.71
CA LEU A 66 -6.31 -30.82 11.32
C LEU A 66 -6.83 -31.32 9.96
N ASP A 67 -6.03 -32.09 9.23
CA ASP A 67 -6.38 -32.52 7.89
C ASP A 67 -7.40 -33.65 7.93
N TRP A 68 -8.57 -33.38 7.36
CA TRP A 68 -9.64 -34.35 7.28
C TRP A 68 -9.56 -35.09 5.95
N SER A 69 -9.33 -36.41 6.01
CA SER A 69 -9.51 -37.30 4.86
C SER A 69 -10.77 -38.15 5.01
N PRO A 70 -11.92 -37.70 4.47
CA PRO A 70 -13.17 -38.46 4.51
C PRO A 70 -13.19 -39.66 3.55
N ARG A 71 -12.26 -39.76 2.58
CA ARG A 71 -12.18 -40.86 1.60
C ARG A 71 -10.74 -41.01 1.08
N ALA A 72 -10.32 -42.25 0.80
CA ALA A 72 -9.02 -42.52 0.17
C ALA A 72 -8.90 -41.73 -1.15
N GLY A 73 -8.02 -40.73 -1.18
CA GLY A 73 -7.77 -39.87 -2.34
C GLY A 73 -8.26 -38.43 -2.24
N VAL A 74 -8.99 -38.04 -1.18
CA VAL A 74 -9.35 -36.63 -0.92
C VAL A 74 -8.91 -36.26 0.49
N THR A 75 -7.89 -35.42 0.57
CA THR A 75 -7.32 -34.86 1.80
C THR A 75 -7.58 -33.36 1.81
N PHE A 76 -8.33 -32.88 2.80
CA PHE A 76 -8.46 -31.44 3.04
C PHE A 76 -7.28 -30.98 3.88
N GLN A 77 -6.38 -30.22 3.25
CA GLN A 77 -5.17 -29.67 3.87
C GLN A 77 -5.50 -28.38 4.64
N PHE A 78 -6.28 -28.50 5.72
CA PHE A 78 -6.61 -27.35 6.58
C PHE A 78 -5.35 -26.77 7.22
N GLY A 79 -4.33 -27.61 7.43
CA GLY A 79 -3.07 -27.14 7.97
C GLY A 79 -2.33 -26.16 7.08
N ASP A 80 -2.32 -26.40 5.77
CA ASP A 80 -1.70 -25.50 4.79
C ASP A 80 -2.40 -24.15 4.74
N VAL A 81 -3.72 -24.13 4.88
CA VAL A 81 -4.51 -22.90 4.90
C VAL A 81 -4.16 -22.05 6.13
N VAL A 82 -4.08 -22.67 7.31
CA VAL A 82 -3.71 -21.96 8.55
C VAL A 82 -2.26 -21.46 8.47
N SER A 83 -1.35 -22.28 7.94
CA SER A 83 0.04 -21.89 7.69
C SER A 83 0.13 -20.69 6.74
N ALA A 84 -0.63 -20.70 5.65
CA ALA A 84 -0.70 -19.59 4.70
C ALA A 84 -1.26 -18.31 5.33
N ILE A 85 -2.27 -18.40 6.21
CA ILE A 85 -2.81 -17.25 6.94
C ILE A 85 -1.76 -16.65 7.89
N ILE A 86 -1.06 -17.49 8.67
CA ILE A 86 0.00 -17.03 9.58
C ILE A 86 1.10 -16.32 8.77
N THR A 87 1.52 -16.94 7.67
CA THR A 87 2.54 -16.41 6.76
C THR A 87 2.11 -15.07 6.17
N PHE A 88 0.85 -14.93 5.75
CA PHE A 88 0.29 -13.69 5.23
C PHE A 88 0.31 -12.55 6.27
N ILE A 89 -0.12 -12.84 7.51
CA ILE A 89 -0.12 -11.85 8.59
C ILE A 89 1.31 -11.37 8.89
N ILE A 90 2.29 -12.28 8.95
CA ILE A 90 3.68 -11.90 9.22
C ILE A 90 4.27 -11.12 8.05
N THR A 91 3.98 -11.52 6.81
CA THR A 91 4.39 -10.78 5.61
C THR A 91 3.87 -9.36 5.60
N GLY A 92 2.57 -9.18 5.90
CA GLY A 92 1.95 -7.86 6.04
C GLY A 92 2.58 -7.04 7.16
N PHE A 93 2.93 -7.66 8.29
CA PHE A 93 3.61 -6.99 9.39
C PHE A 93 5.03 -6.51 9.02
N ILE A 94 5.78 -7.32 8.27
CA ILE A 94 7.11 -6.93 7.77
C ILE A 94 7.00 -5.78 6.77
N LEU A 95 6.05 -5.86 5.82
CA LEU A 95 5.76 -4.77 4.89
C LEU A 95 5.42 -3.48 5.64
N PHE A 96 4.57 -3.55 6.67
CA PHE A 96 4.25 -2.42 7.52
C PHE A 96 5.48 -1.84 8.22
N LEU A 97 6.38 -2.67 8.76
CA LEU A 97 7.62 -2.18 9.37
C LEU A 97 8.54 -1.48 8.37
N ILE A 98 8.65 -2.00 7.15
CA ILE A 98 9.46 -1.38 6.09
C ILE A 98 8.86 -0.03 5.70
N VAL A 99 7.56 0.03 5.41
CA VAL A 99 6.86 1.28 5.07
C VAL A 99 6.93 2.28 6.21
N LYS A 100 6.77 1.85 7.46
CA LYS A 100 6.90 2.72 8.64
C LYS A 100 8.31 3.30 8.77
N THR A 101 9.34 2.50 8.47
CA THR A 101 10.73 2.94 8.53
C THR A 101 11.04 3.90 7.37
N ALA A 102 10.57 3.59 6.16
CA ALA A 102 10.69 4.45 5.00
C ALA A 102 9.96 5.78 5.21
N ASN A 103 8.73 5.77 5.73
CA ASN A 103 7.96 6.97 6.03
C ASN A 103 8.64 7.81 7.13
N LYS A 104 9.21 7.16 8.16
CA LYS A 104 10.01 7.85 9.18
C LYS A 104 11.29 8.49 8.60
N ALA A 105 11.88 7.89 7.57
CA ALA A 105 13.05 8.43 6.87
C ALA A 105 12.67 9.56 5.88
N ASN A 106 11.49 9.48 5.26
CA ASN A 106 10.97 10.47 4.32
C ASN A 106 10.32 11.70 4.99
N LEU A 107 10.29 11.78 6.32
CA LEU A 107 9.90 13.00 7.06
C LEU A 107 10.86 14.20 6.82
N THR A 108 11.93 14.05 6.02
CA THR A 108 12.81 15.16 5.60
C THR A 108 12.78 15.39 4.09
N GLN A 109 12.05 14.56 3.35
CA GLN A 109 11.89 14.69 1.92
C GLN A 109 10.39 14.59 1.66
N GLN A 110 9.69 15.64 2.10
CA GLN A 110 8.46 16.03 1.42
C GLN A 110 8.88 16.15 -0.04
N GLU A 111 8.58 15.11 -0.81
CA GLU A 111 8.48 15.20 -2.25
C GLU A 111 7.55 16.40 -2.42
N GLU A 112 8.13 17.53 -2.83
CA GLU A 112 7.37 18.74 -3.16
C GLU A 112 6.33 18.24 -4.14
N ALA A 113 5.11 18.03 -3.65
CA ALA A 113 3.95 17.91 -4.50
C ALA A 113 4.05 19.20 -5.32
N ALA A 114 4.40 19.05 -6.60
CA ALA A 114 4.57 20.19 -7.47
C ALA A 114 3.32 21.05 -7.27
N PRO A 115 3.47 22.35 -6.96
CA PRO A 115 2.34 23.19 -6.58
C PRO A 115 1.20 22.95 -7.56
N THR A 116 0.01 22.73 -7.04
CA THR A 116 -1.12 22.38 -7.89
C THR A 116 -1.35 23.51 -8.88
N ALA A 117 -1.90 23.21 -10.07
CA ALA A 117 -2.17 24.26 -11.06
C ALA A 117 -3.04 25.39 -10.47
N GLU A 118 -3.87 25.07 -9.49
CA GLU A 118 -4.72 25.99 -8.73
C GLU A 118 -3.90 26.95 -7.86
N GLU A 119 -2.86 26.47 -7.18
CA GLU A 119 -1.92 27.30 -6.39
C GLU A 119 -1.14 28.28 -7.28
N TYR A 120 -0.68 27.83 -8.46
CA TYR A 120 -0.04 28.72 -9.42
C TYR A 120 -1.00 29.78 -9.97
N LEU A 121 -2.26 29.42 -10.23
CA LEU A 121 -3.26 30.38 -10.70
C LEU A 121 -3.64 31.40 -9.62
N ALA A 122 -3.67 30.99 -8.35
CA ALA A 122 -3.84 31.90 -7.22
C ALA A 122 -2.65 32.86 -7.09
N GLU A 123 -1.41 32.36 -7.17
CA GLU A 123 -0.20 33.18 -7.14
C GLU A 123 -0.17 34.19 -8.30
N ILE A 124 -0.50 33.75 -9.52
CA ILE A 124 -0.59 34.65 -10.69
C ILE A 124 -1.70 35.70 -10.51
N ARG A 125 -2.87 35.32 -10.00
CA ARG A 125 -3.98 36.25 -9.72
C ARG A 125 -3.55 37.34 -8.72
N ASP A 126 -2.84 36.96 -7.69
CA ASP A 126 -2.44 37.86 -6.61
C ASP A 126 -1.31 38.80 -7.07
N LEU A 127 -0.36 38.30 -7.87
CA LEU A 127 0.66 39.12 -8.54
C LEU A 127 0.01 40.15 -9.50
N MET A 128 -1.01 39.77 -10.25
CA MET A 128 -1.74 40.68 -11.14
C MET A 128 -2.53 41.75 -10.37
N ARG A 129 -3.09 41.42 -9.21
CA ARG A 129 -3.77 42.40 -8.33
C ARG A 129 -2.77 43.39 -7.72
N GLN A 130 -1.59 42.92 -7.34
CA GLN A 130 -0.51 43.75 -6.81
C GLN A 130 -0.02 44.78 -7.84
N GLU A 131 0.14 44.39 -9.12
CA GLU A 131 0.47 45.34 -10.20
C GLU A 131 -0.64 46.37 -10.45
N GLN A 132 -1.90 46.00 -10.22
CA GLN A 132 -3.07 46.89 -10.39
C GLN A 132 -3.33 47.78 -9.16
N GLY A 133 -2.52 47.68 -8.11
CA GLY A 133 -2.68 48.46 -6.87
C GLY A 133 -3.95 48.10 -6.09
N LEU A 134 -4.52 46.92 -6.33
CA LEU A 134 -5.69 46.40 -5.62
C LEU A 134 -5.23 45.63 -4.37
N PRO A 135 -5.95 45.70 -3.23
CA PRO A 135 -5.59 44.95 -2.04
C PRO A 135 -5.58 43.43 -2.31
N VAL A 136 -4.57 42.74 -1.77
CA VAL A 136 -4.54 41.27 -1.72
C VAL A 136 -5.52 40.83 -0.63
N GLU A 137 -6.53 40.04 -0.99
CA GLU A 137 -7.35 39.35 0.00
C GLU A 137 -6.52 38.16 0.50
N SER A 138 -6.07 38.22 1.75
CA SER A 138 -5.51 37.07 2.43
C SER A 138 -6.63 36.13 2.81
N ASP A 139 -6.60 34.90 2.29
CA ASP A 139 -7.55 33.81 2.56
C ASP A 139 -7.44 33.29 4.02
N GLU A 140 -7.59 34.14 5.03
CA GLU A 140 -7.84 33.69 6.41
C GLU A 140 -9.28 33.19 6.60
N ASP A 141 -10.20 33.46 5.66
CA ASP A 141 -11.64 33.16 5.83
C ASP A 141 -12.14 31.88 5.15
N ASN A 142 -11.31 31.14 4.38
CA ASN A 142 -11.79 29.95 3.65
C ASN A 142 -11.37 28.59 4.24
N GLN A 143 -10.95 28.56 5.51
CA GLN A 143 -10.68 27.30 6.23
C GLN A 143 -11.85 26.83 7.11
N VAL A 144 -13.01 27.51 7.07
CA VAL A 144 -14.14 27.17 7.97
C VAL A 144 -15.24 26.32 7.32
N GLU A 145 -15.28 26.18 5.99
CA GLU A 145 -16.39 25.47 5.33
C GLU A 145 -16.18 23.96 5.09
N GLU A 146 -14.97 23.41 5.19
CA GLU A 146 -14.75 21.98 4.87
C GLU A 146 -14.81 21.02 6.09
N THR A 147 -15.03 21.54 7.31
CA THR A 147 -15.09 20.70 8.53
C THR A 147 -16.51 20.39 9.05
N GLU A 148 -17.57 20.95 8.49
CA GLU A 148 -18.95 20.69 9.00
C GLU A 148 -19.75 19.62 8.24
N GLU A 149 -19.32 19.13 7.07
CA GLU A 149 -20.13 18.18 6.29
C GLU A 149 -19.92 16.69 6.63
N THR A 150 -18.94 16.33 7.46
CA THR A 150 -18.67 14.92 7.82
C THR A 150 -19.20 14.46 9.18
N ASP A 151 -19.73 15.35 10.04
CA ASP A 151 -20.15 14.98 11.41
C ASP A 151 -21.68 14.94 11.63
N LYS A 152 -22.50 15.06 10.57
CA LYS A 152 -23.98 14.98 10.67
C LYS A 152 -24.60 13.69 10.12
N LYS A 153 -23.81 12.66 9.80
CA LYS A 153 -24.33 11.38 9.28
C LYS A 153 -24.25 10.21 10.27
N THR A 154 -23.97 10.47 11.56
CA THR A 154 -23.87 9.43 12.60
C THR A 154 -24.66 9.75 13.86
N ASP A 155 -25.82 10.42 13.78
CA ASP A 155 -26.71 10.51 14.96
C ASP A 155 -28.21 10.73 14.66
N SER A 156 -28.74 10.14 13.58
CA SER A 156 -30.19 10.15 13.32
C SER A 156 -30.73 8.88 12.66
N GLU A 157 -30.26 7.72 13.08
CA GLU A 157 -30.95 6.43 12.89
C GLU A 157 -31.12 5.75 14.25
N ASP A 158 -31.68 6.47 15.21
CA ASP A 158 -32.44 5.83 16.28
C ASP A 158 -33.62 6.73 16.65
N THR A 159 -34.79 6.12 16.84
CA THR A 159 -36.12 6.69 17.11
C THR A 159 -37.05 6.98 15.91
N GLN A 160 -38.08 6.11 15.81
CA GLN A 160 -39.40 6.20 15.11
C GLN A 160 -39.37 5.72 13.65
N GLU A 161 -39.93 4.57 13.25
CA GLU A 161 -41.12 3.81 13.71
C GLU A 161 -40.85 2.34 14.07
#